data_AF-A0A7J9T187-F1
#
_entry.id   AF-A0A7J9T187-F1
#
_cell.length_a   1.000
_cell.length_b   1.000
_cell.length_c   1.000
_cell.angle_alpha   90.00
_cell.angle_beta   90.00
_cell.angle_gamma   90.00
#
_symmetry.space_group_name_H-M   'P 1'
#
loop_
_entity.id
_entity.type
_entity.pdbx_description
1 polymer ?
#
loop_
_entity_poly.entity_id
_entity_poly.type
_entity_poly.pdbx_seq_one_letter_code
_entity_poly.pdbx_strand_id
1 'polypeptide(L)'
;MKKIREVLVDIQAGWSVNGESKPRLKNEFAVLKVSAVASGVFLPKECKVINEKDLKKIVTPEKRDVLFSRANTLELVGATCLITENYPFLLLPDKLWKIKVEKKYMLPEYLKFVLSHSAIRKRILAL
;
A
#
# COMPACT_ATOMS: atom_id res chain seq x y z
N MET A 1 -23.42 14.25 4.19
CA MET A 1 -22.02 13.83 3.97
C MET A 1 -22.02 12.49 3.24
N LYS A 2 -21.23 12.33 2.17
CA LYS A 2 -21.05 11.02 1.49
C LYS A 2 -20.26 10.07 2.39
N LYS A 3 -20.59 8.77 2.36
CA LYS A 3 -19.78 7.71 2.98
C LYS A 3 -18.54 7.44 2.13
N ILE A 4 -17.47 6.93 2.75
CA ILE A 4 -16.21 6.62 2.04
C ILE A 4 -16.43 5.70 0.84
N ARG A 5 -17.30 4.68 0.98
CA ARG A 5 -17.64 3.74 -0.10
C ARG A 5 -18.24 4.39 -1.35
N GLU A 6 -18.83 5.58 -1.22
CA GLU A 6 -19.45 6.33 -2.33
C GLU A 6 -18.43 7.16 -3.11
N VAL A 7 -17.19 7.25 -2.61
CA VAL A 7 -16.09 8.02 -3.23
C VAL A 7 -14.87 7.13 -3.52
N LEU A 8 -14.95 5.83 -3.24
CA LEU A 8 -13.95 4.85 -3.67
C LEU A 8 -14.20 4.48 -5.12
N VAL A 9 -13.13 4.50 -5.91
CA VAL A 9 -13.11 3.97 -7.28
C VAL A 9 -12.77 2.49 -7.24
N ASP A 10 -11.73 2.13 -6.48
CA ASP A 10 -11.23 0.76 -6.43
C ASP A 10 -10.40 0.50 -5.17
N ILE A 11 -10.35 -0.76 -4.74
CA ILE A 11 -9.39 -1.27 -3.75
C ILE A 11 -8.72 -2.52 -4.35
N GLN A 12 -7.43 -2.40 -4.64
CA GLN A 12 -6.64 -3.47 -5.22
C GLN A 12 -5.74 -4.10 -4.17
N ALA A 13 -5.90 -5.39 -3.92
CA ALA A 13 -4.93 -6.17 -3.17
C ALA A 13 -3.85 -6.72 -4.10
N GLY A 14 -2.61 -6.73 -3.62
CA GLY A 14 -1.50 -7.37 -4.29
C GLY A 14 -1.55 -8.90 -4.21
N TRP A 15 -0.39 -9.52 -4.38
CA TRP A 15 -0.23 -10.96 -4.26
C TRP A 15 1.07 -11.29 -3.52
N SER A 16 0.98 -12.16 -2.51
CA SER A 16 2.15 -12.58 -1.74
C SER A 16 2.95 -13.62 -2.52
N VAL A 17 4.25 -13.36 -2.62
CA VAL A 17 5.21 -14.25 -3.26
C VAL A 17 6.48 -14.28 -2.39
N ASN A 18 7.14 -15.43 -2.39
CA ASN A 18 8.41 -15.55 -1.68
C ASN A 18 9.51 -14.87 -2.49
N GLY A 19 10.47 -14.30 -1.77
CA GLY A 19 11.58 -13.59 -2.40
C GLY A 19 12.76 -13.47 -1.46
N GLU A 20 13.88 -13.07 -2.01
CA GLU A 20 15.15 -12.93 -1.31
C GLU A 20 15.26 -11.55 -0.66
N SER A 21 15.66 -11.50 0.61
CA SER A 21 15.90 -10.24 1.31
C SER A 21 17.31 -9.73 1.01
N LYS A 22 17.54 -9.33 -0.23
CA LYS A 22 18.80 -8.75 -0.72
C LYS A 22 18.58 -7.34 -1.29
N PRO A 23 19.63 -6.52 -1.41
CA PRO A 23 19.54 -5.26 -2.15
C PRO A 23 19.01 -5.50 -3.57
N ARG A 24 18.00 -4.72 -3.94
CA ARG A 24 17.37 -4.78 -5.26
C ARG A 24 18.18 -3.99 -6.28
N LEU A 25 18.36 -4.55 -7.47
CA LEU A 25 18.97 -3.87 -8.61
C LEU A 25 17.97 -2.94 -9.34
N LYS A 26 18.50 -2.08 -10.21
CA LYS A 26 17.64 -1.23 -11.06
C LYS A 26 16.77 -2.12 -11.96
N ASN A 27 15.49 -1.79 -12.06
CA ASN A 27 14.48 -2.50 -12.86
C ASN A 27 14.27 -3.98 -12.51
N GLU A 28 14.75 -4.43 -11.35
CA GLU A 28 14.49 -5.78 -10.85
C GLU A 28 13.16 -5.83 -10.11
N PHE A 29 12.37 -6.87 -10.38
CA PHE A 29 11.09 -7.08 -9.71
C PHE A 29 11.28 -7.45 -8.24
N ALA A 30 10.49 -6.82 -7.38
CA ALA A 30 10.45 -7.14 -5.97
C ALA A 30 9.05 -6.98 -5.40
N VAL A 31 8.70 -7.79 -4.41
CA VAL A 31 7.47 -7.64 -3.63
C VAL A 31 7.73 -6.81 -2.38
N LEU A 32 6.86 -5.85 -2.10
CA LEU A 32 6.95 -4.99 -0.93
C LEU A 32 6.69 -5.78 0.36
N LYS A 33 7.37 -5.40 1.44
CA LYS A 33 7.06 -5.84 2.80
C LYS A 33 6.02 -4.88 3.41
N VAL A 34 5.32 -5.33 4.45
CA VAL A 34 4.43 -4.43 5.23
C VAL A 34 5.23 -3.27 5.85
N SER A 35 6.50 -3.50 6.21
CA SER A 35 7.42 -2.46 6.70
C SER A 35 7.59 -1.29 5.71
N ALA A 36 7.31 -1.48 4.42
CA ALA A 36 7.36 -0.42 3.42
C ALA A 36 6.37 0.73 3.66
N VAL A 37 5.33 0.50 4.48
CA VAL A 37 4.31 1.51 4.80
C VAL A 37 4.16 1.78 6.29
N ALA A 38 4.84 0.99 7.14
CA ALA A 38 4.62 0.96 8.59
C ALA A 38 4.86 2.32 9.27
N SER A 39 5.83 3.09 8.80
CA SER A 39 6.16 4.43 9.33
C SER A 39 5.17 5.53 8.90
N GLY A 40 4.22 5.23 8.01
CA GLY A 40 3.35 6.21 7.37
C GLY A 40 4.01 6.97 6.21
N VAL A 41 5.27 6.66 5.89
CA VAL A 41 6.02 7.12 4.72
C VAL A 41 6.38 5.90 3.88
N PHE A 42 6.35 6.04 2.56
CA PHE A 42 6.67 4.94 1.65
C PHE A 42 8.18 4.67 1.63
N LEU A 43 8.57 3.44 1.96
CA LEU A 43 9.96 2.97 1.97
C LEU A 43 10.15 1.91 0.86
N PRO A 44 10.48 2.30 -0.38
CA PRO A 44 10.57 1.36 -1.52
C PRO A 44 11.69 0.32 -1.39
N LYS A 45 12.64 0.53 -0.48
CA LYS A 45 13.73 -0.43 -0.17
C LYS A 45 13.27 -1.61 0.68
N GLU A 46 12.16 -1.47 1.41
CA GLU A 46 11.55 -2.53 2.22
C GLU A 46 10.83 -3.54 1.33
N CYS A 47 11.59 -4.34 0.60
CA CYS A 47 11.08 -5.30 -0.38
C CYS A 47 11.90 -6.60 -0.36
N LYS A 48 11.39 -7.61 -1.07
CA LYS A 48 12.08 -8.88 -1.34
C LYS A 48 12.16 -9.05 -2.84
N VAL A 49 13.36 -9.29 -3.35
CA VAL A 49 13.58 -9.55 -4.78
C VAL A 49 12.90 -10.86 -5.16
N ILE A 50 12.23 -10.88 -6.29
CA ILE A 50 11.54 -12.07 -6.80
C ILE A 50 12.04 -12.42 -8.19
N ASN A 51 11.90 -13.69 -8.57
CA ASN A 51 12.18 -14.10 -9.94
C ASN A 51 10.97 -13.75 -10.83
N GLU A 52 11.23 -13.28 -12.05
CA GLU A 52 10.18 -12.94 -13.01
C GLU A 52 9.25 -14.11 -13.32
N LYS A 53 9.77 -15.35 -13.28
CA LYS A 53 8.96 -16.57 -13.47
C LYS A 53 7.85 -16.73 -12.43
N ASP A 54 7.99 -16.09 -11.27
CA ASP A 54 7.03 -16.17 -10.18
C ASP A 54 5.93 -15.11 -10.32
N LEU A 55 6.00 -14.18 -11.29
CA LEU A 55 5.02 -13.12 -11.49
C LEU A 55 3.65 -13.69 -11.92
N LYS A 56 2.66 -13.64 -11.02
CA LYS A 56 1.27 -14.04 -11.31
C LYS A 56 0.27 -12.88 -11.38
N LYS A 57 0.50 -11.83 -10.58
CA LYS A 57 -0.38 -10.67 -10.50
C LYS A 57 0.45 -9.43 -10.29
N ILE A 58 0.31 -8.46 -11.19
CA ILE A 58 1.05 -7.20 -11.13
C ILE A 58 0.11 -6.12 -10.60
N VAL A 59 0.27 -5.79 -9.32
CA VAL A 59 -0.32 -4.59 -8.73
C VAL A 59 0.82 -3.77 -8.17
N THR A 60 1.07 -2.61 -8.74
CA THR A 60 2.20 -1.76 -8.38
C THR A 60 1.72 -0.45 -7.75
N PRO A 61 2.49 0.17 -6.85
CA PRO A 61 2.26 1.53 -6.40
C PRO A 61 2.46 2.51 -7.55
N GLU A 62 1.48 3.38 -7.77
CA GLU A 62 1.48 4.47 -8.73
C GLU A 62 1.39 5.81 -7.99
N LYS A 63 1.93 6.86 -8.61
CA LYS A 63 1.87 8.22 -8.08
C LYS A 63 0.42 8.60 -7.73
N ARG A 64 0.24 9.11 -6.50
CA ARG A 64 -1.03 9.49 -5.85
C ARG A 64 -1.91 8.33 -5.38
N ASP A 65 -1.43 7.09 -5.39
CA ASP A 65 -2.11 6.04 -4.66
C ASP A 65 -1.98 6.23 -3.15
N VAL A 66 -3.00 5.77 -2.43
CA VAL A 66 -2.92 5.56 -0.99
C VAL A 66 -2.75 4.08 -0.74
N LEU A 67 -1.64 3.69 -0.12
CA LEU A 67 -1.45 2.32 0.35
C LEU A 67 -1.98 2.17 1.77
N PHE A 68 -2.59 1.02 2.06
CA PHE A 68 -3.16 0.68 3.34
C PHE A 68 -2.73 -0.73 3.75
N SER A 69 -2.20 -0.88 4.96
CA SER A 69 -1.82 -2.17 5.52
C SER A 69 -3.01 -2.86 6.20
N ARG A 70 -3.31 -4.07 5.75
CA ARG A 70 -4.25 -5.00 6.41
C ARG A 70 -3.54 -6.07 7.24
N ALA A 71 -2.34 -5.79 7.73
CA ALA A 71 -1.59 -6.73 8.57
C ALA A 71 -2.39 -7.11 9.83
N ASN A 72 -2.07 -8.27 10.41
CA ASN A 72 -2.81 -8.81 11.55
C ASN A 72 -2.29 -8.32 12.92
N THR A 73 -1.24 -7.51 12.95
CA THR A 73 -0.66 -6.98 14.20
C THR A 73 -1.14 -5.55 14.44
N LEU A 74 -1.43 -5.23 15.72
CA LEU A 74 -1.95 -3.92 16.13
C LEU A 74 -1.07 -2.76 15.69
N GLU A 75 0.25 -2.95 15.68
CA GLU A 75 1.19 -1.90 15.28
C GLU A 75 1.11 -1.58 13.78
N LEU A 76 0.85 -2.59 12.95
CA LEU A 76 0.95 -2.50 11.49
C LEU A 76 -0.39 -2.34 10.79
N VAL A 77 -1.50 -2.75 11.41
CA VAL A 77 -2.84 -2.61 10.82
C VAL A 77 -3.22 -1.14 10.70
N GLY A 78 -3.75 -0.74 9.54
CA GLY A 78 -4.12 0.63 9.25
C GLY A 78 -2.93 1.57 8.96
N ALA A 79 -1.70 1.07 8.91
CA ALA A 79 -0.56 1.84 8.41
C ALA A 79 -0.84 2.30 6.98
N THR A 80 -0.70 3.60 6.74
CA THR A 80 -1.14 4.25 5.49
C THR A 80 -0.09 5.24 5.02
N CYS A 81 0.25 5.20 3.73
CA CYS A 81 1.15 6.17 3.11
C CYS A 81 0.63 6.63 1.75
N LEU A 82 1.07 7.81 1.32
CA LEU A 82 0.81 8.35 -0.02
C LEU A 82 2.01 8.04 -0.91
N ILE A 83 1.74 7.59 -2.13
CA ILE A 83 2.78 7.32 -3.14
C ILE A 83 3.05 8.58 -3.94
N THR A 84 4.32 8.98 -4.03
CA THR A 84 4.74 10.22 -4.71
C THR A 84 5.23 10.01 -6.14
N GLU A 85 5.57 8.77 -6.51
CA GLU A 85 6.19 8.40 -7.79
C GLU A 85 5.67 7.03 -8.28
N ASN A 86 5.95 6.68 -9.53
CA ASN A 86 5.55 5.37 -10.07
C ASN A 86 6.63 4.32 -9.79
N TYR A 87 6.24 3.13 -9.34
CA TYR A 87 7.15 2.02 -9.04
C TYR A 87 6.78 0.75 -9.84
N PRO A 88 7.03 0.72 -11.16
CA PRO A 88 6.56 -0.36 -12.04
C PRO A 88 7.17 -1.74 -11.73
N PHE A 89 8.27 -1.79 -10.98
CA PHE A 89 8.96 -3.03 -10.60
C PHE A 89 8.73 -3.43 -9.14
N LEU A 90 7.90 -2.69 -8.39
CA LEU A 90 7.56 -3.01 -7.01
C LEU A 90 6.13 -3.51 -6.94
N LEU A 91 5.95 -4.77 -6.58
CA LEU A 91 4.64 -5.39 -6.42
C LEU A 91 4.12 -5.20 -5.00
N LEU A 92 2.81 -5.00 -4.88
CA LEU A 92 2.13 -5.10 -3.59
C LEU A 92 1.99 -6.57 -3.19
N PRO A 93 2.22 -6.93 -1.92
CA PRO A 93 1.75 -8.19 -1.36
C PRO A 93 0.22 -8.12 -1.12
N ASP A 94 -0.40 -9.25 -0.82
CA ASP A 94 -1.80 -9.35 -0.41
C ASP A 94 -2.16 -8.45 0.80
N LYS A 95 -1.19 -8.26 1.70
CA LYS A 95 -1.32 -7.46 2.94
C LYS A 95 -1.28 -5.95 2.73
N LEU A 96 -0.91 -5.49 1.53
CA LEU A 96 -0.95 -4.07 1.18
C LEU A 96 -2.03 -3.85 0.14
N TRP A 97 -2.97 -2.97 0.48
CA TRP A 97 -4.03 -2.54 -0.39
C TRP A 97 -3.70 -1.20 -1.00
N LYS A 98 -4.07 -1.04 -2.26
CA LYS A 98 -4.04 0.23 -2.98
C LYS A 98 -5.47 0.74 -3.10
N ILE A 99 -5.70 1.92 -2.55
CA ILE A 99 -7.02 2.55 -2.51
C ILE A 99 -7.04 3.69 -3.54
N LYS A 100 -7.93 3.60 -4.51
CA LYS A 100 -8.20 4.67 -5.49
C LYS A 100 -9.48 5.40 -5.11
N VAL A 101 -9.41 6.72 -5.06
CA VAL A 101 -10.54 7.62 -4.77
C VAL A 101 -10.92 8.44 -5.99
N GLU A 102 -12.20 8.81 -6.06
CA GLU A 102 -12.70 9.73 -7.07
C GLU A 102 -12.23 11.15 -6.74
N LYS A 103 -11.29 11.66 -7.53
CA LYS A 103 -10.60 12.93 -7.29
C LYS A 103 -11.55 14.12 -7.31
N LYS A 104 -12.70 14.02 -7.98
CA LYS A 104 -13.77 15.03 -7.92
C LYS A 104 -14.31 15.23 -6.50
N TYR A 105 -14.30 14.19 -5.67
CA TYR A 105 -14.89 14.22 -4.32
C TYR A 105 -13.86 14.18 -3.19
N MET A 106 -12.65 13.64 -3.44
CA MET A 106 -11.65 13.46 -2.39
C MET A 106 -10.22 13.49 -2.96
N LEU A 107 -9.37 14.30 -2.33
CA LEU A 107 -7.93 14.26 -2.57
C LEU A 107 -7.31 13.02 -1.88
N PRO A 108 -6.47 12.22 -2.56
CA PRO A 108 -5.72 11.12 -1.94
C PRO A 108 -4.94 11.54 -0.69
N GLU A 109 -4.40 12.75 -0.69
CA GLU A 109 -3.69 13.38 0.43
C GLU A 109 -4.61 13.51 1.66
N TYR A 110 -5.86 13.92 1.44
CA TYR A 110 -6.88 14.01 2.49
C TYR A 110 -7.25 12.62 3.02
N LEU A 111 -7.40 11.62 2.15
CA LEU A 111 -7.63 10.24 2.58
C LEU A 111 -6.48 9.73 3.45
N LYS A 112 -5.22 9.93 3.02
CA LYS A 112 -4.03 9.58 3.81
C LYS A 112 -4.08 10.27 5.18
N PHE A 113 -4.39 11.57 5.22
CA PHE A 113 -4.49 12.33 6.47
C PHE A 113 -5.55 11.74 7.42
N VAL A 114 -6.77 11.49 6.92
CA VAL A 114 -7.87 10.92 7.72
C VAL A 114 -7.51 9.53 8.25
N LEU A 115 -6.99 8.64 7.41
CA LEU A 115 -6.60 7.28 7.81
C LEU A 115 -5.42 7.27 8.79
N SER A 116 -4.57 8.30 8.74
CA SER A 116 -3.45 8.48 9.68
C SER A 116 -3.89 9.12 11.01
N HIS A 117 -5.10 9.67 11.10
CA HIS A 117 -5.57 10.35 12.30
C HIS A 117 -5.75 9.35 13.46
N SER A 118 -5.24 9.69 14.65
CA SER A 118 -5.20 8.80 15.81
C SER A 118 -6.58 8.22 16.18
N ALA A 119 -7.63 9.04 16.15
CA ALA A 119 -9.00 8.60 16.41
C ALA A 119 -9.49 7.56 15.38
N ILE A 120 -9.13 7.71 14.11
CA ILE A 120 -9.50 6.75 13.05
C ILE A 120 -8.66 5.48 13.18
N ARG A 121 -7.35 5.60 13.44
CA ARG A 121 -6.47 4.47 13.75
C ARG A 121 -7.01 3.63 14.91
N LYS A 122 -7.44 4.26 16.01
CA LYS A 122 -8.07 3.56 17.14
C LYS A 122 -9.34 2.81 16.75
N ARG A 123 -10.17 3.38 15.87
CA ARG A 123 -11.38 2.71 15.36
C ARG A 123 -11.05 1.51 14.49
N ILE A 124 -10.02 1.59 13.64
CA ILE A 124 -9.56 0.46 12.82
C ILE A 124 -9.06 -0.69 13.70
N LEU A 125 -8.36 -0.39 14.79
CA LEU A 125 -7.86 -1.39 15.73
C LEU A 125 -8.96 -2.11 16.54
N ALA A 126 -10.16 -1.54 16.60
CA ALA A 126 -11.29 -2.08 17.34
C ALA A 126 -12.27 -2.91 16.47
N LEU A 127 -11.96 -3.08 15.18
CA LEU A 127 -12.70 -3.91 14.23
C LEU A 127 -12.09 -5.32 14.15
#